data_AF-A0A7K4BJS2-F1
#
_entry.id   AF-A0A7K4BJS2-F1
#
_cell.length_a   1.000
_cell.length_b   1.000
_cell.length_c   1.000
_cell.angle_alpha   90.00
_cell.angle_beta   90.00
_cell.angle_gamma   90.00
#
_symmetry.space_group_name_H-M   'P 1'
#
loop_
_entity.id
_entity.type
_entity.pdbx_description
1 polymer ?
#
loop_
_entity_poly.entity_id
_entity_poly.type
_entity_poly.pdbx_seq_one_letter_code
_entity_poly.pdbx_strand_id
1 'polypeptide(L)'
;MSEKSGSWKDEIYRILPGLGDGRARIDHPVIRDLVNTYLVRSLDGTALRFSIPVLLAVPVIAPGPGSDGAVGVVIDAIKAAVHGERGLGPIAGIGTEHPRHCLQNIEPVTLIASRSAIGTDLWRPDHGNRVDGDGVHLTVRGALPYPGAPTPARTHGIEEDFQALLGALDRVVSRVPARDIAAARALSIDQKELRRALPGIGLVSFIADGTRPARRFTHLRCHHRIAGPKEGVHV
;
A
#
# COMPACT_ATOMS: atom_id res chain seq x y z
N MET A 1 6.54 -35.30 25.06
CA MET A 1 6.03 -35.16 23.68
C MET A 1 6.22 -33.71 23.27
N SER A 2 7.14 -33.42 22.34
CA SER A 2 7.35 -32.07 21.84
C SER A 2 6.18 -31.74 20.92
N GLU A 3 5.29 -30.84 21.34
CA GLU A 3 4.37 -30.19 20.41
C GLU A 3 5.20 -29.63 19.24
N LYS A 4 4.84 -29.99 18.01
CA LYS A 4 5.34 -29.25 16.84
C LYS A 4 4.79 -27.84 17.00
N SER A 5 5.59 -26.92 17.56
CA SER A 5 5.21 -25.52 17.60
C SER A 5 4.97 -25.07 16.16
N GLY A 6 3.72 -24.75 15.83
CA GLY A 6 3.37 -24.27 14.49
C GLY A 6 4.21 -23.05 14.13
N SER A 7 4.51 -22.86 12.85
CA SER A 7 5.13 -21.63 12.38
C SER A 7 4.04 -20.63 12.03
N TRP A 8 4.23 -19.34 12.36
CA TRP A 8 3.33 -18.27 11.88
C TRP A 8 3.21 -18.23 10.35
N LYS A 9 4.24 -18.72 9.65
CA LYS A 9 4.22 -18.91 8.20
C LYS A 9 3.10 -19.85 7.76
N ASP A 10 2.84 -20.91 8.53
CA ASP A 10 1.81 -21.89 8.19
C ASP A 10 0.44 -21.44 8.69
N GLU A 11 0.39 -20.68 9.79
CA GLU A 11 -0.85 -20.16 10.37
C GLU A 11 -1.56 -19.15 9.48
N ILE A 12 -0.83 -18.35 8.69
CA ILE A 12 -1.48 -17.37 7.80
C ILE A 12 -2.53 -18.03 6.91
N TYR A 13 -2.25 -19.23 6.39
CA TYR A 13 -3.17 -19.96 5.52
C TYR A 13 -4.43 -20.48 6.22
N ARG A 14 -4.41 -20.56 7.55
CA ARG A 14 -5.61 -20.86 8.36
C ARG A 14 -6.39 -19.61 8.71
N ILE A 15 -5.72 -18.47 8.84
CA ILE A 15 -6.34 -17.18 9.16
C ILE A 15 -7.06 -16.60 7.93
N LEU A 16 -6.41 -16.58 6.76
CA LEU A 16 -6.94 -15.88 5.57
C LEU A 16 -8.36 -16.31 5.15
N PRO A 17 -8.76 -17.60 5.19
CA PRO A 17 -10.12 -17.99 4.85
C PRO A 17 -11.21 -17.36 5.74
N GLY A 18 -10.88 -16.98 6.98
CA GLY A 18 -11.81 -16.30 7.90
C GLY A 18 -11.93 -14.78 7.64
N LEU A 19 -11.18 -14.24 6.68
CA LEU A 19 -11.12 -12.82 6.36
C LEU A 19 -11.83 -12.52 5.02
N GLY A 20 -13.17 -12.65 4.97
CA GLY A 20 -13.85 -12.82 3.68
C GLY A 20 -15.10 -11.98 3.38
N ASP A 21 -15.84 -11.51 4.39
CA ASP A 21 -17.29 -11.32 4.18
C ASP A 21 -17.70 -9.88 3.84
N GLY A 22 -16.72 -8.96 3.82
CA GLY A 22 -16.93 -7.54 3.64
C GLY A 22 -16.60 -7.01 2.23
N ARG A 23 -16.75 -5.69 2.08
CA ARG A 23 -16.23 -4.95 0.92
C ARG A 23 -14.70 -4.96 0.87
N ALA A 24 -14.05 -5.03 2.02
CA ALA A 24 -12.63 -5.34 2.13
C ALA A 24 -12.45 -6.81 2.52
N ARG A 25 -11.75 -7.57 1.68
CA ARG A 25 -11.52 -9.01 1.87
C ARG A 25 -10.18 -9.44 1.28
N ILE A 26 -9.75 -10.65 1.57
CA ILE A 26 -8.54 -11.21 0.96
C ILE A 26 -8.78 -11.47 -0.54
N ASP A 27 -7.84 -11.02 -1.37
CA ASP A 27 -7.84 -11.27 -2.80
C ASP A 27 -7.21 -12.64 -3.09
N HIS A 28 -8.00 -13.70 -2.86
CA HIS A 28 -7.54 -15.08 -3.00
C HIS A 28 -6.95 -15.43 -4.36
N PRO A 29 -7.52 -15.00 -5.51
CA PRO A 29 -6.99 -15.34 -6.84
C PRO A 29 -5.54 -14.93 -7.09
N VAL A 30 -5.01 -13.93 -6.35
CA VAL A 30 -3.65 -13.41 -6.56
C VAL A 30 -2.66 -13.80 -5.47
N ILE A 31 -3.05 -14.69 -4.54
CA ILE A 31 -2.17 -15.20 -3.48
C ILE A 31 -0.95 -15.90 -4.11
N ARG A 32 0.24 -15.49 -3.68
CA ARG A 32 1.52 -16.12 -3.99
C ARG A 32 2.34 -16.26 -2.71
N ASP A 33 2.56 -17.51 -2.30
CA ASP A 33 3.27 -17.84 -1.06
C ASP A 33 4.66 -17.19 -1.02
N LEU A 34 4.98 -16.57 0.12
CA LEU A 34 6.23 -15.85 0.38
C LEU A 34 6.55 -14.69 -0.57
N VAL A 35 5.66 -14.35 -1.50
CA VAL A 35 5.85 -13.23 -2.43
C VAL A 35 4.99 -12.04 -2.01
N ASN A 36 3.67 -12.21 -2.00
CA ASN A 36 2.71 -11.18 -1.57
C ASN A 36 1.81 -11.66 -0.42
N THR A 37 1.94 -12.92 -0.01
CA THR A 37 1.24 -13.52 1.12
C THR A 37 2.23 -14.17 2.07
N TYR A 38 2.41 -13.59 3.26
CA TYR A 38 3.22 -14.18 4.33
C TYR A 38 2.90 -13.56 5.69
N LEU A 39 3.15 -14.33 6.75
CA LEU A 39 3.22 -13.87 8.14
C LEU A 39 4.45 -14.52 8.78
N VAL A 40 5.49 -13.73 9.04
CA VAL A 40 6.77 -14.26 9.50
C VAL A 40 7.31 -13.43 10.65
N ARG A 41 8.02 -14.09 11.56
CA ARG A 41 8.76 -13.38 12.62
C ARG A 41 9.86 -12.52 11.98
N SER A 42 9.99 -11.28 12.44
CA SER A 42 11.08 -10.39 12.06
C SER A 42 12.45 -10.98 12.46
N LEU A 43 13.52 -10.54 11.79
CA LEU A 43 14.87 -11.04 12.04
C LEU A 43 15.37 -10.72 13.46
N ASP A 44 15.01 -9.55 13.98
CA ASP A 44 15.26 -9.14 15.36
C ASP A 44 14.35 -9.87 16.38
N GLY A 45 13.34 -10.59 15.91
CA GLY A 45 12.47 -11.42 16.71
C GLY A 45 11.37 -10.67 17.47
N THR A 46 11.20 -9.37 17.25
CA THR A 46 10.34 -8.47 18.04
C THR A 46 8.96 -8.23 17.42
N ALA A 47 8.77 -8.56 16.13
CA ALA A 47 7.54 -8.34 15.39
C ALA A 47 7.13 -9.54 14.52
N LEU A 48 5.87 -9.57 14.11
CA LEU A 48 5.38 -10.36 12.97
C LEU A 48 5.24 -9.44 11.76
N ARG A 49 6.04 -9.68 10.73
CA ARG A 49 5.90 -8.99 9.44
C ARG A 49 4.88 -9.71 8.59
N PHE A 50 4.03 -8.95 7.91
CA PHE A 50 3.05 -9.51 7.01
C PHE A 50 3.03 -8.83 5.65
N SER A 51 2.57 -9.58 4.66
CA SER A 51 2.06 -9.10 3.39
C SER A 51 0.80 -9.89 3.09
N ILE A 52 -0.28 -9.21 2.72
CA ILE A 52 -1.55 -9.83 2.32
C ILE A 52 -2.14 -9.11 1.10
N PRO A 53 -2.67 -9.85 0.10
CA PRO A 53 -3.40 -9.27 -0.99
C PRO A 53 -4.85 -9.00 -0.55
N VAL A 54 -5.33 -7.77 -0.77
CA VAL A 54 -6.64 -7.28 -0.36
C VAL A 54 -7.40 -6.79 -1.58
N LEU A 55 -8.66 -7.20 -1.69
CA LEU A 55 -9.62 -6.68 -2.64
C LEU A 55 -10.60 -5.76 -1.91
N LEU A 56 -10.70 -4.52 -2.39
CA LEU A 56 -11.69 -3.54 -1.97
C LEU A 56 -12.75 -3.41 -3.07
N ALA A 57 -13.93 -3.99 -2.84
CA ALA A 57 -15.09 -3.89 -3.71
C ALA A 57 -15.73 -2.50 -3.60
N VAL A 58 -15.10 -1.52 -4.26
CA VAL A 58 -15.51 -0.11 -4.25
C VAL A 58 -16.08 0.23 -5.63
N PRO A 59 -17.34 0.68 -5.75
CA PRO A 59 -18.07 0.72 -7.01
C PRO A 59 -17.68 1.85 -7.99
N VAL A 60 -16.46 2.38 -7.93
CA VAL A 60 -16.22 3.76 -8.42
C VAL A 60 -15.28 3.83 -9.63
N ILE A 61 -14.60 2.76 -10.03
CA ILE A 61 -13.52 2.88 -11.01
C ILE A 61 -13.64 1.84 -12.12
N ALA A 62 -14.21 2.25 -13.25
CA ALA A 62 -14.09 1.46 -14.48
C ALA A 62 -12.61 1.34 -14.87
N PRO A 63 -12.09 0.11 -15.11
CA PRO A 63 -10.72 -0.07 -15.58
C PRO A 63 -10.43 0.75 -16.84
N GLY A 64 -9.19 1.18 -17.03
CA GLY A 64 -8.75 1.78 -18.28
C GLY A 64 -7.57 2.75 -18.12
N PRO A 65 -7.35 3.62 -19.11
CA PRO A 65 -6.33 4.66 -19.02
C PRO A 65 -6.49 5.48 -17.74
N GLY A 66 -5.37 5.74 -17.05
CA GLY A 66 -5.31 6.53 -15.82
C GLY A 66 -5.67 5.79 -14.52
N SER A 67 -5.95 4.48 -14.58
CA SER A 67 -6.24 3.63 -13.40
C SER A 67 -5.19 3.71 -12.28
N ASP A 68 -3.92 3.86 -12.63
CA ASP A 68 -2.81 4.10 -11.70
C ASP A 68 -2.95 5.42 -10.92
N GLY A 69 -3.49 6.48 -11.55
CA GLY A 69 -3.77 7.75 -10.87
C GLY A 69 -4.88 7.58 -9.84
N ALA A 70 -5.96 6.88 -10.21
CA ALA A 70 -7.07 6.56 -9.31
C ALA A 70 -6.62 5.73 -8.09
N VAL A 71 -5.85 4.66 -8.32
CA VAL A 71 -5.28 3.83 -7.24
C VAL A 71 -4.31 4.63 -6.38
N GLY A 72 -3.53 5.53 -6.99
CA GLY A 72 -2.60 6.41 -6.27
C GLY A 72 -3.30 7.23 -5.20
N VAL A 73 -4.43 7.87 -5.54
CA VAL A 73 -5.24 8.63 -4.58
C VAL A 73 -5.78 7.74 -3.46
N VAL A 74 -6.23 6.53 -3.77
CA VAL A 74 -6.70 5.58 -2.76
C VAL A 74 -5.58 5.21 -1.79
N ILE A 75 -4.40 4.88 -2.29
CA ILE A 75 -3.22 4.57 -1.47
C ILE A 75 -2.84 5.77 -0.62
N ASP A 76 -2.77 6.96 -1.20
CA ASP A 76 -2.39 8.18 -0.47
C ASP A 76 -3.41 8.54 0.62
N ALA A 77 -4.71 8.31 0.39
CA ALA A 77 -5.74 8.47 1.41
C ALA A 77 -5.55 7.48 2.58
N ILE A 78 -5.23 6.22 2.29
CA ILE A 78 -4.92 5.23 3.32
C ILE A 78 -3.69 5.66 4.13
N LYS A 79 -2.60 6.05 3.45
CA LYS A 79 -1.36 6.52 4.11
C LYS A 79 -1.62 7.72 5.02
N ALA A 80 -2.39 8.69 4.56
CA ALA A 80 -2.75 9.88 5.35
C ALA A 80 -3.58 9.53 6.59
N ALA A 81 -4.40 8.49 6.52
CA ALA A 81 -5.25 8.06 7.62
C ALA A 81 -4.54 7.19 8.67
N VAL A 82 -3.34 6.66 8.41
CA VAL A 82 -2.69 5.66 9.29
C VAL A 82 -2.56 6.11 10.74
N HIS A 83 -2.25 7.39 10.98
CA HIS A 83 -2.09 7.91 12.34
C HIS A 83 -3.43 8.24 13.03
N GLY A 84 -4.52 8.39 12.28
CA GLY A 84 -5.86 8.71 12.81
C GLY A 84 -6.80 7.51 12.93
N GLU A 85 -6.55 6.44 12.16
CA GLU A 85 -7.38 5.24 12.11
C GLU A 85 -6.61 4.05 12.70
N ARG A 86 -6.97 3.66 13.94
CA ARG A 86 -6.22 2.66 14.72
C ARG A 86 -6.00 1.34 13.98
N GLY A 87 -7.01 0.86 13.23
CA GLY A 87 -6.92 -0.38 12.47
C GLY A 87 -5.87 -0.36 11.35
N LEU A 88 -5.44 0.82 10.89
CA LEU A 88 -4.36 0.95 9.91
C LEU A 88 -2.96 0.98 10.54
N GLY A 89 -2.87 1.05 11.87
CA GLY A 89 -1.60 1.10 12.61
C GLY A 89 -0.58 0.03 12.21
N PRO A 90 -0.98 -1.23 11.93
CA PRO A 90 -0.05 -2.27 11.48
C PRO A 90 0.70 -1.92 10.18
N ILE A 91 0.12 -1.10 9.30
CA ILE A 91 0.80 -0.65 8.07
C ILE A 91 2.06 0.17 8.40
N ALA A 92 2.00 1.00 9.44
CA ALA A 92 3.13 1.76 9.98
C ALA A 92 3.93 1.01 11.07
N GLY A 93 3.58 -0.24 11.37
CA GLY A 93 4.21 -1.02 12.44
C GLY A 93 3.96 -0.44 13.84
N ILE A 94 2.85 0.30 14.04
CA ILE A 94 2.48 0.87 15.35
C ILE A 94 2.36 -0.27 16.38
N GLY A 95 2.92 -0.05 17.57
CA GLY A 95 2.95 -1.03 18.66
C GLY A 95 4.13 -2.00 18.61
N THR A 96 4.86 -2.08 17.49
CA THR A 96 6.12 -2.84 17.43
C THR A 96 7.26 -2.09 18.11
N GLU A 97 8.33 -2.81 18.47
CA GLU A 97 9.53 -2.19 19.06
C GLU A 97 10.26 -1.26 18.07
N HIS A 98 10.18 -1.56 16.77
CA HIS A 98 10.85 -0.79 15.71
C HIS A 98 9.90 -0.42 14.56
N PRO A 99 8.93 0.49 14.78
CA PRO A 99 7.96 0.89 13.75
C PRO A 99 8.63 1.47 12.50
N ARG A 100 9.84 2.03 12.66
CA ARG A 100 10.66 2.57 11.57
C ARG A 100 10.87 1.59 10.40
N HIS A 101 10.82 0.27 10.64
CA HIS A 101 10.96 -0.77 9.61
C HIS A 101 9.78 -0.85 8.64
N CYS A 102 8.71 -0.11 8.90
CA CYS A 102 7.50 -0.05 8.09
C CYS A 102 7.28 1.32 7.42
N LEU A 103 8.21 2.28 7.57
CA LEU A 103 8.01 3.65 7.06
C LEU A 103 7.82 3.69 5.54
N GLN A 104 8.41 2.77 4.78
CA GLN A 104 8.19 2.67 3.32
C GLN A 104 6.73 2.45 2.93
N ASN A 105 5.91 1.90 3.82
CA ASN A 105 4.49 1.68 3.55
C ASN A 105 3.69 2.99 3.62
N ILE A 106 4.10 3.94 4.46
CA ILE A 106 3.40 5.22 4.67
C ILE A 106 4.07 6.40 3.99
N GLU A 107 5.27 6.20 3.47
CA GLU A 107 6.02 7.19 2.74
C GLU A 107 5.20 7.67 1.52
N PRO A 108 4.87 8.98 1.42
CA PRO A 108 4.11 9.52 0.29
C PRO A 108 4.80 9.16 -1.02
N VAL A 109 4.15 9.00 -2.17
CA VAL A 109 4.91 8.69 -3.39
C VAL A 109 4.34 9.42 -4.58
N THR A 110 5.14 10.30 -5.18
CA THR A 110 4.83 10.87 -6.48
C THR A 110 5.63 10.09 -7.52
N LEU A 111 4.99 9.14 -8.20
CA LEU A 111 5.68 8.36 -9.21
C LEU A 111 5.90 9.17 -10.48
N ILE A 112 7.17 9.45 -10.73
CA ILE A 112 7.69 9.68 -12.07
C ILE A 112 8.01 8.28 -12.59
N ALA A 113 7.37 7.86 -13.68
CA ALA A 113 7.63 6.56 -14.30
C ALA A 113 9.14 6.31 -14.41
N SER A 114 9.65 5.33 -13.67
CA SER A 114 11.07 5.01 -13.58
C SER A 114 11.27 3.59 -14.08
N ARG A 115 12.12 3.42 -15.10
CA ARG A 115 12.50 2.09 -15.62
C ARG A 115 13.48 1.34 -14.70
N SER A 116 14.05 2.04 -13.72
CA SER A 116 14.89 1.44 -12.68
C SER A 116 14.05 0.97 -11.50
N ALA A 117 14.54 -0.01 -10.72
CA ALA A 117 13.92 -0.52 -9.48
C ALA A 117 13.85 0.52 -8.33
N ILE A 118 13.91 1.80 -8.66
CA ILE A 118 13.89 2.92 -7.71
C ILE A 118 12.46 3.01 -7.12
N GLY A 119 12.39 2.96 -5.79
CA GLY A 119 11.15 3.07 -5.02
C GLY A 119 10.22 1.85 -5.15
N THR A 120 10.75 0.67 -5.47
CA THR A 120 9.97 -0.59 -5.50
C THR A 120 9.57 -1.10 -4.11
N ASP A 121 10.28 -0.65 -3.09
CA ASP A 121 9.98 -0.88 -1.69
C ASP A 121 8.83 0.00 -1.17
N LEU A 122 8.55 1.13 -1.83
CA LEU A 122 7.45 2.03 -1.49
C LEU A 122 6.10 1.42 -1.87
N TRP A 123 5.07 1.73 -1.08
CA TRP A 123 3.70 1.37 -1.44
C TRP A 123 3.14 2.33 -2.49
N ARG A 124 2.83 1.82 -3.68
CA ARG A 124 2.52 2.65 -4.86
C ARG A 124 1.65 1.89 -5.86
N PRO A 125 1.00 2.57 -6.83
CA PRO A 125 0.33 1.90 -7.94
C PRO A 125 1.31 1.05 -8.77
N ASP A 126 0.98 -0.21 -8.99
CA ASP A 126 1.75 -1.20 -9.76
C ASP A 126 0.90 -2.45 -10.07
N HIS A 127 1.51 -3.58 -10.43
CA HIS A 127 0.77 -4.81 -10.72
C HIS A 127 0.04 -5.41 -9.50
N GLY A 128 0.58 -5.21 -8.29
CA GLY A 128 -0.01 -5.67 -7.04
C GLY A 128 -0.96 -4.64 -6.42
N ASN A 129 -0.95 -3.41 -6.92
CA ASN A 129 -1.78 -2.30 -6.47
C ASN A 129 -2.44 -1.64 -7.67
N ARG A 130 -3.62 -2.13 -8.05
CA ARG A 130 -4.31 -1.81 -9.30
C ARG A 130 -5.81 -1.73 -9.10
N VAL A 131 -6.52 -1.41 -10.17
CA VAL A 131 -7.98 -1.41 -10.19
C VAL A 131 -8.48 -2.05 -11.46
N ASP A 132 -9.48 -2.93 -11.32
CA ASP A 132 -10.16 -3.58 -12.42
C ASP A 132 -11.68 -3.67 -12.16
N GLY A 133 -12.37 -4.56 -12.88
CA GLY A 133 -13.83 -4.70 -12.78
C GLY A 133 -14.31 -5.17 -11.41
N ASP A 134 -13.46 -5.83 -10.63
CA ASP A 134 -13.82 -6.37 -9.31
C ASP A 134 -13.60 -5.36 -8.19
N GLY A 135 -12.81 -4.32 -8.44
CA GLY A 135 -12.53 -3.23 -7.50
C GLY A 135 -11.04 -2.88 -7.43
N VAL A 136 -10.63 -2.38 -6.27
CA VAL A 136 -9.24 -1.97 -6.02
C VAL A 136 -8.48 -3.13 -5.37
N HIS A 137 -7.44 -3.60 -6.04
CA HIS A 137 -6.53 -4.63 -5.55
C HIS A 137 -5.34 -3.93 -4.89
N LEU A 138 -4.99 -4.33 -3.67
CA LEU A 138 -3.87 -3.79 -2.91
C LEU A 138 -3.03 -4.91 -2.32
N THR A 139 -1.71 -4.78 -2.37
CA THR A 139 -0.79 -5.61 -1.59
C THR A 139 -0.42 -4.85 -0.32
N VAL A 140 -1.11 -5.17 0.78
CA VAL A 140 -0.93 -4.49 2.07
C VAL A 140 0.18 -5.16 2.85
N ARG A 141 1.15 -4.35 3.29
CA ARG A 141 2.33 -4.78 4.03
C ARG A 141 2.39 -4.06 5.37
N GLY A 142 2.94 -4.70 6.38
CA GLY A 142 3.03 -4.12 7.71
C GLY A 142 3.70 -5.03 8.73
N ALA A 143 3.55 -4.67 9.99
CA ALA A 143 4.02 -5.46 11.12
C ALA A 143 3.07 -5.35 12.32
N LEU A 144 2.96 -6.45 13.06
CA LEU A 144 2.27 -6.57 14.34
C LEU A 144 3.31 -6.86 15.44
N PRO A 145 3.06 -6.51 16.71
CA PRO A 145 3.91 -6.93 17.83
C PRO A 145 4.01 -8.46 17.86
N TYR A 146 5.19 -9.02 18.16
CA TYR A 146 5.34 -10.47 18.21
C TYR A 146 4.60 -11.06 19.43
N PRO A 147 3.55 -11.88 19.25
CA PRO A 147 2.74 -12.38 20.37
C PRO A 147 3.35 -13.62 21.04
N GLY A 148 4.49 -14.12 20.55
CA GLY A 148 5.05 -15.44 20.90
C GLY A 148 4.75 -16.50 19.84
N ALA A 149 5.06 -17.77 20.12
CA ALA A 149 4.76 -18.88 19.21
C ALA A 149 3.24 -19.06 19.01
N PRO A 150 2.79 -19.58 17.84
CA PRO A 150 1.37 -19.83 17.58
C PRO A 150 0.70 -20.67 18.66
N THR A 151 -0.44 -20.16 19.13
CA THR A 151 -1.42 -20.88 19.95
C THR A 151 -2.81 -20.44 19.47
N PRO A 152 -3.88 -21.23 19.68
CA PRO A 152 -5.22 -20.84 19.21
C PRO A 152 -5.64 -19.43 19.64
N ALA A 153 -5.38 -19.06 20.89
CA ALA A 153 -5.69 -17.72 21.40
C ALA A 153 -4.89 -16.60 20.71
N ARG A 154 -3.61 -16.83 20.43
CA ARG A 154 -2.76 -15.85 19.71
C ARG A 154 -3.15 -15.75 18.24
N THR A 155 -3.45 -16.89 17.60
CA THR A 155 -3.92 -16.93 16.21
C THR A 155 -5.21 -16.12 16.07
N HIS A 156 -6.14 -16.27 17.01
CA HIS A 156 -7.37 -15.48 17.04
C HIS A 156 -7.11 -13.98 17.18
N GLY A 157 -6.18 -13.56 18.06
CA GLY A 157 -5.81 -12.13 18.16
C GLY A 157 -5.24 -11.56 16.85
N ILE A 158 -4.45 -12.34 16.10
CA ILE A 158 -3.96 -11.91 14.78
C ILE A 158 -5.10 -11.83 13.75
N GLU A 159 -6.08 -12.73 13.83
CA GLU A 159 -7.28 -12.66 12.99
C GLU A 159 -8.08 -11.38 13.28
N GLU A 160 -8.30 -11.03 14.56
CA GLU A 160 -8.95 -9.79 14.96
C GLU A 160 -8.20 -8.55 14.46
N ASP A 161 -6.86 -8.54 14.57
CA ASP A 161 -6.02 -7.46 14.04
C ASP A 161 -6.18 -7.29 12.52
N PHE A 162 -6.25 -8.39 11.77
CA PHE A 162 -6.49 -8.35 10.33
C PHE A 162 -7.92 -7.95 9.97
N GLN A 163 -8.94 -8.38 10.72
CA GLN A 163 -10.31 -7.91 10.53
C GLN A 163 -10.42 -6.40 10.79
N ALA A 164 -9.76 -5.89 11.83
CA ALA A 164 -9.70 -4.47 12.13
C ALA A 164 -9.00 -3.68 11.02
N LEU A 165 -7.91 -4.22 10.47
CA LEU A 165 -7.22 -3.66 9.31
C LEU A 165 -8.11 -3.58 8.07
N LEU A 166 -8.79 -4.67 7.71
CA LEU A 166 -9.71 -4.71 6.57
C LEU A 166 -10.88 -3.72 6.76
N GLY A 167 -11.48 -3.69 7.94
CA GLY A 167 -12.55 -2.74 8.26
C GLY A 167 -12.09 -1.28 8.20
N ALA A 168 -10.86 -0.99 8.62
CA ALA A 168 -10.27 0.34 8.52
C ALA A 168 -9.99 0.74 7.07
N LEU A 169 -9.47 -0.17 6.25
CA LEU A 169 -9.28 0.04 4.82
C LEU A 169 -10.62 0.38 4.13
N ASP A 170 -11.68 -0.41 4.38
CA ASP A 170 -13.01 -0.14 3.81
C ASP A 170 -13.53 1.25 4.21
N ARG A 171 -13.42 1.61 5.49
CA ARG A 171 -13.86 2.93 6.00
C ARG A 171 -13.15 4.09 5.33
N VAL A 172 -11.83 4.01 5.20
CA VAL A 172 -11.03 5.08 4.60
C VAL A 172 -11.32 5.20 3.11
N VAL A 173 -11.29 4.08 2.38
CA VAL A 173 -11.48 4.10 0.93
C VAL A 173 -12.91 4.52 0.55
N SER A 174 -13.91 4.12 1.33
CA SER A 174 -15.30 4.55 1.11
C SER A 174 -15.52 6.07 1.27
N ARG A 175 -14.60 6.78 1.93
CA ARG A 175 -14.67 8.23 2.14
C ARG A 175 -13.89 9.02 1.09
N VAL A 176 -13.15 8.36 0.20
CA VAL A 176 -12.42 9.04 -0.87
C VAL A 176 -13.43 9.62 -1.86
N PRO A 177 -13.44 10.95 -2.07
CA PRO A 177 -14.40 11.57 -2.97
C PRO A 177 -14.22 11.09 -4.42
N ALA A 178 -15.33 10.68 -5.06
CA ALA A 178 -15.32 10.22 -6.46
C ALA A 178 -14.72 11.27 -7.42
N ARG A 179 -14.90 12.57 -7.13
CA ARG A 179 -14.30 13.66 -7.89
C ARG A 179 -12.77 13.65 -7.85
N ASP A 180 -12.17 13.30 -6.71
CA ASP A 180 -10.72 13.30 -6.54
C ASP A 180 -10.10 12.11 -7.29
N ILE A 181 -10.78 10.97 -7.26
CA ILE A 181 -10.45 9.78 -8.06
C ILE A 181 -10.51 10.10 -9.56
N ALA A 182 -11.58 10.74 -10.02
CA ALA A 182 -11.75 11.13 -11.42
C ALA A 182 -10.69 12.14 -11.87
N ALA A 183 -10.41 13.15 -11.03
CA ALA A 183 -9.36 14.14 -11.31
C ALA A 183 -7.98 13.49 -11.43
N ALA A 184 -7.62 12.58 -10.52
CA ALA A 184 -6.32 11.90 -10.58
C ALA A 184 -6.20 10.97 -11.78
N ARG A 185 -7.31 10.34 -12.19
CA ARG A 185 -7.35 9.57 -13.44
C ARG A 185 -7.07 10.45 -14.65
N ALA A 186 -7.77 11.59 -14.77
CA ALA A 186 -7.57 12.54 -15.86
C ALA A 186 -6.12 13.04 -15.90
N LEU A 187 -5.58 13.48 -14.76
CA LEU A 187 -4.19 13.91 -14.66
C LEU A 187 -3.18 12.83 -15.08
N SER A 188 -3.43 11.56 -14.75
CA SER A 188 -2.55 10.47 -15.20
C SER A 188 -2.62 10.25 -16.72
N ILE A 189 -3.81 10.39 -17.33
CA ILE A 189 -3.99 10.34 -18.78
C ILE A 189 -3.22 11.49 -19.44
N ASP A 190 -3.47 12.73 -19.01
CA ASP A 190 -2.85 13.93 -19.57
C ASP A 190 -1.32 13.85 -19.52
N GLN A 191 -0.76 13.44 -18.39
CA GLN A 191 0.69 13.28 -18.26
C GLN A 191 1.27 12.21 -19.19
N LYS A 192 0.51 11.14 -19.48
CA LYS A 192 0.93 10.09 -20.41
C LYS A 192 0.83 10.55 -21.86
N GLU A 193 -0.24 11.24 -22.22
CA GLU A 193 -0.44 11.80 -23.55
C GLU A 193 0.61 12.86 -23.87
N LEU A 194 0.84 13.80 -22.95
CA LEU A 194 1.90 14.79 -23.06
C LEU A 194 3.26 14.13 -23.28
N ARG A 195 3.61 13.13 -22.46
CA ARG A 195 4.88 12.38 -22.58
C ARG A 195 5.02 11.68 -23.94
N ARG A 196 3.92 11.15 -24.49
CA ARG A 196 3.92 10.51 -25.82
C ARG A 196 4.08 11.52 -26.96
N ALA A 197 3.59 12.74 -26.78
CA ALA A 197 3.69 13.80 -27.79
C ALA A 197 5.08 14.44 -27.86
N LEU A 198 5.86 14.45 -26.76
CA LEU A 198 7.16 15.14 -26.70
C LEU A 198 8.11 14.82 -27.86
N PRO A 199 8.36 13.55 -28.25
CA PRO A 199 9.27 13.25 -29.35
C PRO A 199 8.80 13.82 -30.70
N GLY A 200 7.48 13.88 -30.93
CA GLY A 200 6.89 14.40 -32.16
C GLY A 200 7.07 15.91 -32.33
N ILE A 201 7.35 16.62 -31.25
CA ILE A 201 7.66 18.07 -31.24
C ILE A 201 9.14 18.35 -30.96
N GLY A 202 10.00 17.33 -31.05
CA GLY A 202 11.45 17.47 -30.85
C GLY A 202 11.88 17.69 -29.40
N LEU A 203 11.00 17.44 -28.42
CA LEU A 203 11.31 17.59 -27.00
C LEU A 203 11.61 16.25 -26.35
N VAL A 204 12.56 16.26 -25.40
CA VAL A 204 12.90 15.10 -24.55
C VAL A 204 12.37 15.23 -23.13
N SER A 205 11.96 16.44 -22.75
CA SER A 205 11.40 16.77 -21.44
C SER A 205 10.51 18.01 -21.56
N PHE A 206 9.56 18.15 -20.64
CA PHE A 206 8.70 19.32 -20.50
C PHE A 206 8.48 19.60 -19.01
N ILE A 207 8.68 20.85 -18.61
CA ILE A 207 8.41 21.34 -17.25
C ILE A 207 7.39 22.46 -17.39
N ALA A 208 6.17 22.23 -16.89
CA ALA A 208 5.11 23.22 -16.96
C ALA A 208 5.44 24.44 -16.10
N ASP A 209 5.03 25.63 -16.54
CA ASP A 209 5.13 26.84 -15.73
C ASP A 209 4.40 26.67 -14.39
N GLY A 210 4.98 27.23 -13.33
CA GLY A 210 4.46 27.07 -11.97
C GLY A 210 4.73 25.70 -11.34
N THR A 211 5.44 24.79 -12.01
CA THR A 211 5.92 23.55 -11.39
C THR A 211 6.77 23.88 -10.17
N ARG A 212 6.49 23.21 -9.05
CA ARG A 212 7.27 23.33 -7.80
C ARG A 212 8.01 22.02 -7.57
N PRO A 213 9.25 21.84 -8.06
CA PRO A 213 9.93 20.55 -8.05
C PRO A 213 10.60 20.21 -6.71
N ALA A 214 10.91 21.21 -5.88
CA ALA A 214 11.57 21.01 -4.60
C ALA A 214 10.75 20.08 -3.69
N ARG A 215 11.43 19.13 -3.04
CA ARG A 215 10.86 18.16 -2.10
C ARG A 215 11.78 17.96 -0.92
N ARG A 216 11.20 17.56 0.21
CA ARG A 216 11.96 17.18 1.40
C ARG A 216 12.63 15.82 1.17
N PHE A 217 13.92 15.73 1.40
CA PHE A 217 14.60 14.43 1.42
C PHE A 217 14.14 13.63 2.65
N THR A 218 13.95 12.33 2.46
CA THR A 218 13.70 11.39 3.56
C THR A 218 14.77 10.31 3.52
N HIS A 219 14.97 9.60 4.64
CA HIS A 219 15.90 8.48 4.70
C HIS A 219 15.55 7.35 3.72
N LEU A 220 14.28 7.25 3.32
CA LEU A 220 13.78 6.31 2.29
C LEU A 220 14.02 6.81 0.86
N ARG A 221 14.30 8.11 0.70
CA ARG A 221 14.48 8.80 -0.58
C ARG A 221 15.74 9.66 -0.54
N CYS A 222 16.86 9.01 -0.28
CA CYS A 222 18.19 9.63 -0.29
C CYS A 222 18.71 9.92 -1.71
N HIS A 223 18.03 9.42 -2.75
CA HIS A 223 18.41 9.62 -4.15
C HIS A 223 17.51 10.65 -4.85
N HIS A 224 18.11 11.57 -5.60
CA HIS A 224 17.51 12.68 -6.36
C HIS A 224 16.37 12.32 -7.33
N ARG A 225 16.07 11.03 -7.54
CA ARG A 225 15.09 10.54 -8.53
C ARG A 225 13.72 10.19 -7.94
N ILE A 226 13.55 10.20 -6.62
CA ILE A 226 12.24 10.02 -5.98
C ILE A 226 11.86 11.31 -5.27
N ALA A 227 10.87 12.01 -5.82
CA ALA A 227 10.29 13.19 -5.21
C ALA A 227 9.72 12.83 -3.83
N GLY A 228 10.22 13.46 -2.75
CA GLY A 228 9.77 13.34 -1.36
C GLY A 228 8.34 13.85 -1.09
N PRO A 229 7.90 13.91 0.18
CA PRO A 229 6.64 14.55 0.53
C PRO A 229 6.69 16.06 0.25
N LYS A 230 5.52 16.66 0.00
CA LYS A 230 5.34 18.10 -0.18
C LYS A 230 4.66 18.66 1.07
N GLU A 231 5.45 19.10 2.04
CA GLU A 231 4.98 19.79 3.26
C GLU A 231 5.67 21.15 3.37
N GLY A 232 4.93 22.20 3.75
CA GLY A 232 5.46 23.54 4.08
C GLY A 232 5.44 24.59 2.95
N VAL A 233 5.93 25.79 3.31
CA VAL A 233 6.16 26.92 2.38
C VAL A 233 7.55 26.76 1.75
N HIS A 234 7.60 26.88 0.43
CA HIS A 234 8.80 26.67 -0.37
C HIS A 234 9.83 27.78 -0.09
N VAL A 235 11.07 27.39 0.23
CA VAL A 235 12.28 28.22 0.04
C VAL A 235 13.00 27.69 -1.19
#